data_AF-A0A0L8AHR1-F1
#
_entry.id   AF-A0A0L8AHR1-F1
#
_cell.length_a   1.000
_cell.length_b   1.000
_cell.length_c   1.000
_cell.angle_alpha   90.00
_cell.angle_beta   90.00
_cell.angle_gamma   90.00
#
_symmetry.space_group_name_H-M   'P 1'
#
loop_
_entity.id
_entity.type
_entity.pdbx_description
1 polymer ?
#
loop_
_entity_poly.entity_id
_entity_poly.type
_entity_poly.pdbx_seq_one_letter_code
_entity_poly.pdbx_strand_id
1 'polypeptide(L)'
;MQDSQNPKNASSEIPMGELLSYHQKMAEKYKDTDPLQVTTSPDLLALMIFNGYYSMDNTPGAFFTVDTNIHIQNGSSTPIYDLALIICMDGKTSYRVPFTGTFDGTHLIQTGTAANTFGISLTFTHSGQQNGTTASFSGSITPYGGTPVTVTGKTYNNPIPYAQYIGEYYETVPLHLSPSKTTKTMLPVMKIEDNYQISYDITGNGTLSTVGSFSYNLNMYFFSFTEGNNSISLIMGTAAAGGFACNNMTVNNTSHTVVSRSLQTIPFPVMASNEIPSLTPGAAKDLAQFSGYYSLPSITPLAFISIEAQYINGLGDDYVVMIGVSLDGVTSQGFYFDTTMSFVENKLTMPNQAITLTFNKAYDPANRSLASVAGTVMGHNNVTGYTLFNPVPLSAFGGVPMTNKQGVKLTVVNDNEVVYAGTQITTPMKSILYVPIMYILAYPSTNPTTVMSFGTDGKRGNTCIITDNNGIYVTYAIPNESAN
;
A
#
# COMPACT_ATOMS: atom_id res chain seq x y z
N MET A 1 19.91 -11.55 7.31
CA MET A 1 20.12 -10.13 7.72
C MET A 1 21.49 -9.74 7.20
N GLN A 2 21.53 -9.12 6.03
CA GLN A 2 22.74 -8.84 5.27
C GLN A 2 22.92 -7.32 5.20
N ASP A 3 24.18 -6.88 5.26
CA ASP A 3 24.64 -5.50 5.37
C ASP A 3 23.86 -4.52 4.48
N SER A 4 23.36 -3.46 5.11
CA SER A 4 22.88 -2.25 4.45
C SER A 4 24.09 -1.51 3.86
N GLN A 5 24.59 -1.97 2.72
CA GLN A 5 25.39 -1.09 1.88
C GLN A 5 24.48 0.01 1.37
N ASN A 6 24.83 1.26 1.71
CA ASN A 6 24.27 2.46 1.09
C ASN A 6 24.26 2.24 -0.43
N PRO A 7 23.09 2.11 -1.09
CA PRO A 7 23.06 1.88 -2.52
C PRO A 7 23.68 3.11 -3.20
N LYS A 8 24.84 2.92 -3.85
CA LYS A 8 25.37 3.92 -4.76
C LYS A 8 24.33 4.13 -5.87
N ASN A 9 23.95 5.39 -6.08
CA ASN A 9 22.94 5.83 -7.05
C ASN A 9 23.03 5.10 -8.40
N ALA A 10 21.97 4.39 -8.77
CA ALA A 10 21.78 3.83 -10.11
C ALA A 10 20.50 4.31 -10.81
N SER A 11 19.71 5.22 -10.22
CA SER A 11 18.71 5.98 -10.96
C SER A 11 18.65 7.44 -10.51
N SER A 12 18.49 8.34 -11.47
CA SER A 12 18.24 9.78 -11.26
C SER A 12 16.77 10.08 -11.01
N GLU A 13 15.93 9.06 -10.83
CA GLU A 13 14.48 9.21 -10.71
C GLU A 13 14.03 8.99 -9.27
N ILE A 14 13.30 9.96 -8.73
CA ILE A 14 12.73 9.89 -7.40
C ILE A 14 11.58 8.87 -7.44
N PRO A 15 11.58 7.84 -6.57
CA PRO A 15 10.45 6.93 -6.42
C PRO A 15 9.14 7.69 -6.18
N MET A 16 8.06 7.26 -6.83
CA MET A 16 6.74 7.93 -6.75
C MET A 16 6.76 9.40 -7.22
N GLY A 17 7.61 9.72 -8.20
CA GLY A 17 7.85 11.09 -8.64
C GLY A 17 6.60 11.83 -9.16
N GLU A 18 5.68 11.17 -9.86
CA GLU A 18 4.46 11.86 -10.33
C GLU A 18 3.55 12.23 -9.17
N LEU A 19 3.32 11.29 -8.25
CA LEU A 19 2.50 11.51 -7.07
C LEU A 19 3.11 12.58 -6.14
N LEU A 20 4.42 12.54 -5.91
CA LEU A 20 5.12 13.56 -5.13
C LEU A 20 4.97 14.95 -5.75
N SER A 21 5.16 15.08 -7.06
CA SER A 21 4.94 16.35 -7.76
C SER A 21 3.48 16.82 -7.70
N TYR A 22 2.52 15.90 -7.75
CA TYR A 22 1.11 16.23 -7.59
C TYR A 22 0.81 16.76 -6.17
N HIS A 23 1.33 16.12 -5.13
CA HIS A 23 1.22 16.62 -3.75
C HIS A 23 1.86 18.01 -3.56
N GLN A 24 3.00 18.28 -4.19
CA GLN A 24 3.62 19.62 -4.17
C GLN A 24 2.72 20.67 -4.83
N LYS A 25 2.08 20.34 -5.95
CA LYS A 25 1.11 21.22 -6.60
C LYS A 25 -0.14 21.43 -5.77
N MET A 26 -0.61 20.42 -5.05
CA MET A 26 -1.72 20.58 -4.11
C MET A 26 -1.36 21.54 -2.98
N ALA A 27 -0.16 21.38 -2.40
CA ALA A 27 0.32 22.30 -1.37
C ALA A 27 0.36 23.75 -1.89
N GLU A 28 0.85 23.97 -3.11
CA GLU A 28 0.85 25.30 -3.75
C GLU A 28 -0.57 25.81 -4.07
N LYS A 29 -1.44 24.96 -4.62
CA LYS A 29 -2.84 25.26 -4.94
C LYS A 29 -3.60 25.73 -3.71
N TYR A 30 -3.34 25.12 -2.56
CA TYR A 30 -4.08 25.37 -1.34
C TYR A 30 -3.37 26.31 -0.36
N LYS A 31 -2.13 26.77 -0.60
CA LYS A 31 -1.34 27.52 0.40
C LYS A 31 -2.05 28.73 1.06
N ASP A 32 -2.92 29.42 0.33
CA ASP A 32 -3.64 30.62 0.78
C ASP A 32 -5.15 30.37 1.03
N THR A 33 -5.56 29.09 1.05
CA THR A 33 -6.97 28.70 1.25
C THR A 33 -7.23 28.47 2.74
N ASP A 34 -8.32 29.01 3.30
CA ASP A 34 -8.77 28.59 4.64
C ASP A 34 -9.47 27.21 4.54
N PRO A 35 -8.97 26.14 5.19
CA PRO A 35 -9.57 24.81 5.12
C PRO A 35 -11.03 24.78 5.56
N LEU A 36 -11.43 25.66 6.47
CA LEU A 36 -12.81 25.75 6.96
C LEU A 36 -13.78 26.33 5.91
N GLN A 37 -13.24 27.01 4.88
CA GLN A 37 -14.03 27.56 3.77
C GLN A 37 -14.12 26.59 2.58
N VAL A 38 -13.35 25.50 2.59
CA VAL A 38 -13.41 24.48 1.53
C VAL A 38 -14.62 23.58 1.76
N THR A 39 -15.67 23.79 0.99
CA THR A 39 -16.83 22.89 1.01
C THR A 39 -16.51 21.62 0.23
N THR A 40 -16.50 20.48 0.91
CA THR A 40 -16.37 19.18 0.24
C THR A 40 -17.72 18.71 -0.27
N SER A 41 -17.84 18.40 -1.56
CA SER A 41 -19.10 17.90 -2.13
C SER A 41 -19.49 16.54 -1.52
N PRO A 42 -20.77 16.31 -1.16
CA PRO A 42 -21.24 14.99 -0.77
C PRO A 42 -20.95 13.90 -1.82
N ASP A 43 -21.03 14.23 -3.11
CA ASP A 43 -20.72 13.31 -4.21
C ASP A 43 -19.25 12.85 -4.16
N LEU A 44 -18.33 13.75 -3.80
CA LEU A 44 -16.90 13.45 -3.67
C LEU A 44 -16.67 12.45 -2.54
N LEU A 45 -17.25 12.71 -1.36
CA LEU A 45 -17.13 11.82 -0.21
C LEU A 45 -17.74 10.44 -0.49
N ALA A 46 -18.85 10.40 -1.23
CA ALA A 46 -19.48 9.17 -1.65
C ALA A 46 -18.63 8.39 -2.66
N LEU A 47 -17.97 9.07 -3.62
CA LEU A 47 -17.09 8.41 -4.60
C LEU A 47 -15.76 7.95 -3.98
N MET A 48 -15.26 8.62 -2.94
CA MET A 48 -14.00 8.29 -2.27
C MET A 48 -13.95 6.85 -1.74
N ILE A 49 -15.09 6.22 -1.45
CA ILE A 49 -15.13 4.80 -1.02
C ILE A 49 -14.72 3.83 -2.14
N PHE A 50 -14.78 4.29 -3.40
CA PHE A 50 -14.32 3.58 -4.58
C PHE A 50 -12.92 4.01 -5.03
N ASN A 51 -12.17 4.72 -4.18
CA ASN A 51 -10.77 5.06 -4.44
C ASN A 51 -9.95 3.79 -4.75
N GLY A 52 -9.32 3.78 -5.91
CA GLY A 52 -8.60 2.61 -6.41
C GLY A 52 -8.06 2.82 -7.82
N TYR A 53 -7.02 2.05 -8.17
CA TYR A 53 -6.58 1.83 -9.55
C TYR A 53 -7.38 0.67 -10.14
N TYR A 54 -8.15 0.93 -11.19
CA TYR A 54 -8.96 -0.05 -11.88
C TYR A 54 -8.31 -0.39 -13.21
N SER A 55 -7.78 -1.61 -13.33
CA SER A 55 -7.35 -2.13 -14.63
C SER A 55 -8.58 -2.34 -15.50
N MET A 56 -8.51 -1.86 -16.74
CA MET A 56 -9.61 -1.96 -17.72
C MET A 56 -9.32 -3.03 -18.76
N ASP A 57 -10.37 -3.75 -19.15
CA ASP A 57 -10.24 -4.89 -20.07
C ASP A 57 -10.21 -4.48 -21.56
N ASN A 58 -10.42 -3.20 -21.88
CA ASN A 58 -10.58 -2.73 -23.25
C ASN A 58 -9.26 -2.71 -24.05
N THR A 59 -8.12 -2.45 -23.39
CA THR A 59 -6.79 -2.40 -24.00
C THR A 59 -5.74 -2.80 -22.96
N PRO A 60 -4.70 -3.59 -23.31
CA PRO A 60 -3.61 -3.87 -22.36
C PRO A 60 -2.98 -2.59 -21.79
N GLY A 61 -2.90 -2.52 -20.45
CA GLY A 61 -2.38 -1.35 -19.74
C GLY A 61 -3.35 -0.18 -19.61
N ALA A 62 -4.57 -0.26 -20.16
CA ALA A 62 -5.60 0.74 -19.91
C ALA A 62 -6.08 0.68 -18.45
N PHE A 63 -6.37 1.85 -17.90
CA PHE A 63 -6.85 1.96 -16.53
C PHE A 63 -7.71 3.20 -16.30
N PHE A 64 -8.51 3.12 -15.24
CA PHE A 64 -9.23 4.23 -14.65
C PHE A 64 -8.88 4.29 -13.16
N THR A 65 -8.59 5.46 -12.62
CA THR A 65 -8.29 5.63 -11.19
C THR A 65 -9.22 6.66 -10.59
N VAL A 66 -9.89 6.29 -9.50
CA VAL A 66 -10.43 7.25 -8.54
C VAL A 66 -9.28 7.60 -7.60
N ASP A 67 -8.72 8.80 -7.72
CA ASP A 67 -7.53 9.22 -7.00
C ASP A 67 -7.85 10.35 -6.02
N THR A 68 -8.11 9.96 -4.78
CA THR A 68 -8.39 10.88 -3.68
C THR A 68 -7.13 11.15 -2.89
N ASN A 69 -6.84 12.43 -2.73
CA ASN A 69 -5.70 12.95 -1.98
C ASN A 69 -6.25 13.87 -0.88
N ILE A 70 -5.68 13.76 0.32
CA ILE A 70 -5.99 14.61 1.46
C ILE A 70 -4.83 15.58 1.65
N HIS A 71 -5.10 16.86 1.76
CA HIS A 71 -4.13 17.88 2.12
C HIS A 71 -4.44 18.47 3.49
N ILE A 72 -3.41 18.56 4.33
CA ILE A 72 -3.45 19.19 5.64
C ILE A 72 -2.52 20.39 5.62
N GLN A 73 -3.06 21.55 5.92
CA GLN A 73 -2.30 22.79 6.01
C GLN A 73 -1.67 22.99 7.38
N ASN A 74 -0.67 23.87 7.41
CA ASN A 74 0.05 24.22 8.62
C ASN A 74 -0.87 24.66 9.76
N GLY A 75 -0.86 23.91 10.86
CA GLY A 75 -1.67 24.19 12.06
C GLY A 75 -3.16 23.87 11.93
N SER A 76 -3.60 23.27 10.83
CA SER A 76 -4.99 22.85 10.63
C SER A 76 -5.19 21.37 11.01
N SER A 77 -6.32 21.06 11.62
CA SER A 77 -6.85 19.70 11.77
C SER A 77 -7.96 19.36 10.77
N THR A 78 -8.31 20.30 9.90
CA THR A 78 -9.38 20.15 8.90
C THR A 78 -8.79 19.70 7.56
N PRO A 79 -9.20 18.51 7.05
CA PRO A 79 -8.72 18.01 5.78
C PRO A 79 -9.36 18.70 4.58
N ILE A 80 -8.53 18.97 3.57
CA ILE A 80 -8.98 19.32 2.22
C ILE A 80 -8.91 18.06 1.36
N TYR A 81 -10.04 17.61 0.83
CA TYR A 81 -10.10 16.47 -0.09
C TYR A 81 -10.00 16.96 -1.54
N ASP A 82 -9.03 16.43 -2.29
CA ASP A 82 -8.86 16.64 -3.74
C ASP A 82 -9.03 15.30 -4.44
N LEU A 83 -10.13 15.16 -5.19
CA LEU A 83 -10.44 13.97 -5.97
C LEU A 83 -10.22 14.26 -7.45
N ALA A 84 -9.33 13.47 -8.06
CA ALA A 84 -9.11 13.44 -9.50
C ALA A 84 -9.47 12.07 -10.07
N LEU A 85 -9.87 12.06 -11.33
CA LEU A 85 -10.04 10.86 -12.13
C LEU A 85 -8.84 10.75 -13.08
N ILE A 86 -8.13 9.63 -13.04
CA ILE A 86 -7.02 9.37 -13.96
C ILE A 86 -7.48 8.35 -14.98
N ILE A 87 -7.35 8.68 -16.27
CA ILE A 87 -7.92 7.88 -17.35
C ILE A 87 -6.84 7.60 -18.38
N CYS A 88 -6.59 6.32 -18.64
CA CYS A 88 -5.72 5.82 -19.70
C CYS A 88 -6.51 4.82 -20.54
N MET A 89 -6.91 5.19 -21.75
CA MET A 89 -7.74 4.34 -22.61
C MET A 89 -6.93 3.39 -23.50
N ASP A 90 -5.65 3.71 -23.74
CA ASP A 90 -4.79 3.06 -24.74
C ASP A 90 -3.55 2.35 -24.16
N GLY A 91 -3.37 2.42 -22.84
CA GLY A 91 -2.21 1.89 -22.14
C GLY A 91 -0.91 2.69 -22.30
N LYS A 92 -0.99 3.91 -22.87
CA LYS A 92 0.19 4.71 -23.24
C LYS A 92 0.09 6.18 -22.87
N THR A 93 -1.10 6.74 -22.85
CA THR A 93 -1.33 8.15 -22.52
C THR A 93 -2.44 8.26 -21.50
N SER A 94 -2.17 8.98 -20.42
CA SER A 94 -3.11 9.15 -19.33
C SER A 94 -3.42 10.63 -19.09
N TYR A 95 -4.61 10.86 -18.55
CA TYR A 95 -5.11 12.20 -18.25
C TYR A 95 -5.60 12.23 -16.82
N ARG A 96 -5.20 13.24 -16.05
CA ARG A 96 -5.73 13.53 -14.73
C ARG A 96 -6.74 14.66 -14.87
N VAL A 97 -8.01 14.37 -14.63
CA VAL A 97 -9.10 15.36 -14.68
C VAL A 97 -9.70 15.54 -13.29
N PRO A 98 -10.01 16.77 -12.86
CA PRO A 98 -10.72 16.97 -11.61
C PRO A 98 -12.10 16.32 -11.66
N PHE A 99 -12.60 15.84 -10.52
CA PHE A 99 -13.98 15.42 -10.40
C PHE A 99 -14.90 16.64 -10.28
N THR A 100 -15.80 16.80 -11.24
CA THR A 100 -16.79 17.88 -11.31
C THR A 100 -18.20 17.35 -11.58
N GLY A 101 -18.37 16.02 -11.50
CA GLY A 101 -19.61 15.32 -11.79
C GLY A 101 -20.49 15.09 -10.55
N THR A 102 -21.40 14.14 -10.67
CA THR A 102 -22.26 13.66 -9.58
C THR A 102 -22.03 12.18 -9.30
N PHE A 103 -22.28 11.75 -8.06
CA PHE A 103 -22.20 10.36 -7.66
C PHE A 103 -23.30 10.00 -6.65
N ASP A 104 -24.26 9.18 -7.08
CA ASP A 104 -25.43 8.82 -6.26
C ASP A 104 -25.18 7.70 -5.23
N GLY A 105 -23.92 7.29 -5.06
CA GLY A 105 -23.51 6.10 -4.30
C GLY A 105 -23.20 4.89 -5.17
N THR A 106 -23.65 4.89 -6.43
CA THR A 106 -23.39 3.81 -7.39
C THR A 106 -23.07 4.31 -8.81
N HIS A 107 -23.64 5.43 -9.25
CA HIS A 107 -23.47 5.95 -10.61
C HIS A 107 -22.63 7.22 -10.62
N LEU A 108 -21.49 7.16 -11.31
CA LEU A 108 -20.65 8.31 -11.61
C LEU A 108 -21.06 8.89 -12.96
N ILE A 109 -21.45 10.17 -12.97
CA ILE A 109 -21.76 10.91 -14.19
C ILE A 109 -20.92 12.19 -14.23
N GLN A 110 -20.15 12.38 -15.31
CA GLN A 110 -19.41 13.61 -15.57
C GLN A 110 -19.47 13.97 -17.05
N THR A 111 -19.68 15.24 -17.38
CA THR A 111 -19.70 15.72 -18.76
C THR A 111 -18.34 16.26 -19.18
N GLY A 112 -17.79 15.77 -20.30
CA GLY A 112 -16.58 16.33 -20.90
C GLY A 112 -16.91 17.48 -21.85
N THR A 113 -16.71 18.72 -21.42
CA THR A 113 -17.08 19.94 -22.19
C THR A 113 -15.89 20.69 -22.77
N ALA A 114 -14.65 20.33 -22.42
CA ALA A 114 -13.44 21.00 -22.87
C ALA A 114 -12.36 20.02 -23.35
N ALA A 115 -11.35 20.53 -24.07
CA ALA A 115 -10.20 19.72 -24.46
C ALA A 115 -9.57 19.04 -23.24
N ASN A 116 -9.13 17.78 -23.40
CA ASN A 116 -8.60 16.93 -22.32
C ASN A 116 -9.58 16.63 -21.17
N THR A 117 -10.89 16.76 -21.41
CA THR A 117 -11.93 16.27 -20.49
C THR A 117 -12.61 15.02 -21.05
N PHE A 118 -13.27 14.26 -20.18
CA PHE A 118 -13.95 13.01 -20.54
C PHE A 118 -15.41 13.07 -20.11
N GLY A 119 -16.30 12.60 -20.99
CA GLY A 119 -17.64 12.19 -20.60
C GLY A 119 -17.56 10.84 -19.90
N ILE A 120 -18.14 10.71 -18.72
CA ILE A 120 -18.06 9.51 -17.89
C ILE A 120 -19.47 9.14 -17.46
N SER A 121 -19.83 7.87 -17.64
CA SER A 121 -21.06 7.28 -17.12
C SER A 121 -20.74 5.85 -16.70
N LEU A 122 -20.45 5.66 -15.40
CA LEU A 122 -20.00 4.39 -14.84
C LEU A 122 -20.87 3.98 -13.65
N THR A 123 -21.20 2.70 -13.56
CA THR A 123 -21.85 2.08 -12.40
C THR A 123 -20.80 1.29 -11.62
N PHE A 124 -20.62 1.63 -10.35
CA PHE A 124 -19.69 0.98 -9.41
C PHE A 124 -20.38 -0.07 -8.56
N THR A 125 -19.63 -1.08 -8.15
CA THR A 125 -20.10 -2.13 -7.25
C THR A 125 -18.96 -2.64 -6.39
N HIS A 126 -19.17 -2.70 -5.07
CA HIS A 126 -18.25 -3.39 -4.16
C HIS A 126 -18.43 -4.90 -4.28
N SER A 127 -17.31 -5.61 -4.36
CA SER A 127 -17.27 -7.06 -4.23
C SER A 127 -16.62 -7.39 -2.89
N GLY A 128 -17.23 -8.28 -2.09
CA GLY A 128 -16.62 -8.78 -0.85
C GLY A 128 -15.42 -9.72 -1.09
N GLN A 129 -14.46 -9.30 -1.93
CA GLN A 129 -13.29 -10.07 -2.39
C GLN A 129 -13.59 -11.31 -3.25
N GLN A 130 -14.46 -11.21 -4.27
CA GLN A 130 -14.53 -12.27 -5.29
C GLN A 130 -13.24 -12.27 -6.11
N ASN A 131 -12.49 -13.38 -6.11
CA ASN A 131 -11.18 -13.49 -6.76
C ASN A 131 -10.18 -12.38 -6.33
N GLY A 132 -10.31 -11.89 -5.09
CA GLY A 132 -9.45 -10.84 -4.54
C GLY A 132 -9.85 -9.40 -4.92
N THR A 133 -10.83 -9.16 -5.79
CA THR A 133 -11.23 -7.79 -6.16
C THR A 133 -12.10 -7.14 -5.08
N THR A 134 -11.91 -5.86 -4.83
CA THR A 134 -12.64 -5.10 -3.79
C THR A 134 -13.80 -4.28 -4.37
N ALA A 135 -13.64 -3.81 -5.60
CA ALA A 135 -14.67 -3.12 -6.35
C ALA A 135 -14.48 -3.28 -7.87
N SER A 136 -15.55 -3.01 -8.59
CA SER A 136 -15.57 -2.99 -10.06
C SER A 136 -16.47 -1.87 -10.57
N PHE A 137 -16.34 -1.57 -11.85
CA PHE A 137 -17.30 -0.75 -12.57
C PHE A 137 -17.62 -1.32 -13.96
N SER A 138 -18.74 -0.86 -14.51
CA SER A 138 -19.08 -1.00 -15.92
C SER A 138 -19.75 0.28 -16.43
N GLY A 139 -19.64 0.56 -17.73
CA GLY A 139 -20.30 1.72 -18.33
C GLY A 139 -19.59 2.24 -19.56
N SER A 140 -19.49 3.56 -19.70
CA SER A 140 -18.82 4.20 -20.83
C SER A 140 -17.96 5.40 -20.44
N ILE A 141 -16.86 5.56 -21.19
CA ILE A 141 -15.99 6.74 -21.16
C ILE A 141 -15.94 7.31 -22.58
N THR A 142 -16.15 8.61 -22.69
CA THR A 142 -16.20 9.36 -23.95
C THR A 142 -15.03 10.34 -23.97
N PRO A 143 -13.97 10.10 -24.75
CA PRO A 143 -12.91 11.08 -24.98
C PRO A 143 -13.46 12.37 -25.58
N TYR A 144 -12.82 13.52 -25.31
CA TYR A 144 -13.22 14.79 -25.91
C TYR A 144 -13.29 14.71 -27.44
N GLY A 145 -14.42 15.11 -28.03
CA GLY A 145 -14.66 15.04 -29.47
C GLY A 145 -14.78 13.63 -30.05
N GLY A 146 -14.76 12.60 -29.20
CA GLY A 146 -14.88 11.19 -29.58
C GLY A 146 -16.28 10.63 -29.34
N THR A 147 -16.43 9.33 -29.63
CA THR A 147 -17.63 8.55 -29.34
C THR A 147 -17.49 7.82 -27.99
N PRO A 148 -18.59 7.53 -27.29
CA PRO A 148 -18.54 6.71 -26.08
C PRO A 148 -17.91 5.33 -26.33
N VAL A 149 -17.02 4.91 -25.44
CA VAL A 149 -16.38 3.60 -25.43
C VAL A 149 -16.87 2.83 -24.22
N THR A 150 -17.42 1.63 -24.44
CA THR A 150 -17.83 0.74 -23.34
C THR A 150 -16.60 0.22 -22.61
N VAL A 151 -16.63 0.28 -21.29
CA VAL A 151 -15.52 -0.14 -20.43
C VAL A 151 -16.02 -0.93 -19.24
N THR A 152 -15.18 -1.87 -18.80
CA THR A 152 -15.26 -2.55 -17.50
C THR A 152 -13.92 -2.41 -16.82
N GLY A 153 -13.94 -2.34 -15.50
CA GLY A 153 -12.70 -2.29 -14.72
C GLY A 153 -12.89 -2.87 -13.34
N LYS A 154 -11.78 -3.34 -12.76
CA LYS A 154 -11.73 -3.92 -11.41
C LYS A 154 -10.51 -3.44 -10.66
N THR A 155 -10.67 -3.27 -9.35
CA THR A 155 -9.57 -2.93 -8.45
C THR A 155 -9.42 -3.98 -7.35
N TYR A 156 -8.19 -4.09 -6.87
CA TYR A 156 -7.84 -4.88 -5.68
C TYR A 156 -7.56 -3.97 -4.48
N ASN A 157 -7.52 -2.65 -4.68
CA ASN A 157 -7.22 -1.71 -3.61
C ASN A 157 -8.50 -1.37 -2.85
N ASN A 158 -8.35 -1.15 -1.55
CA ASN A 158 -9.39 -0.58 -0.71
C ASN A 158 -8.86 0.73 -0.11
N PRO A 159 -9.67 1.80 -0.05
CA PRO A 159 -9.25 3.03 0.62
C PRO A 159 -8.93 2.75 2.08
N ILE A 160 -7.75 3.18 2.51
CA ILE A 160 -7.36 3.14 3.91
C ILE A 160 -7.38 4.58 4.45
N PRO A 161 -8.12 4.88 5.52
CA PRO A 161 -8.15 6.21 6.10
C PRO A 161 -6.87 6.48 6.88
N TYR A 162 -6.52 7.76 6.99
CA TYR A 162 -5.44 8.27 7.85
C TYR A 162 -5.45 7.63 9.26
N ALA A 163 -6.64 7.55 9.88
CA ALA A 163 -6.82 7.06 11.24
C ALA A 163 -6.34 5.61 11.44
N GLN A 164 -6.28 4.81 10.36
CA GLN A 164 -5.76 3.44 10.44
C GLN A 164 -4.27 3.42 10.85
N TYR A 165 -3.51 4.46 10.50
CA TYR A 165 -2.07 4.52 10.69
C TYR A 165 -1.64 5.23 11.97
N ILE A 166 -2.58 5.58 12.86
CA ILE A 166 -2.27 6.18 14.16
C ILE A 166 -1.37 5.25 14.97
N GLY A 167 -0.29 5.79 15.50
CA GLY A 167 0.74 5.04 16.21
C GLY A 167 2.08 5.76 16.25
N GLU A 168 2.96 5.27 17.12
CA GLU A 168 4.36 5.67 17.18
C GLU A 168 5.21 4.64 16.44
N TYR A 169 6.11 5.11 15.59
CA TYR A 169 6.89 4.29 14.67
C TYR A 169 8.37 4.43 14.98
N TYR A 170 9.02 3.29 15.11
CA TYR A 170 10.40 3.17 15.54
C TYR A 170 11.28 2.59 14.45
N GLU A 171 12.54 3.01 14.41
CA GLU A 171 13.53 2.38 13.53
C GLU A 171 13.84 0.95 14.00
N THR A 172 13.62 -0.02 13.11
CA THR A 172 13.75 -1.46 13.42
C THR A 172 15.20 -1.95 13.45
N VAL A 173 16.10 -1.23 12.77
CA VAL A 173 17.55 -1.42 12.78
C VAL A 173 18.17 -0.03 12.70
N PRO A 174 18.72 0.56 13.78
CA PRO A 174 19.28 1.89 13.72
C PRO A 174 20.54 1.91 12.84
N LEU A 175 20.39 2.30 11.57
CA LEU A 175 21.49 2.35 10.58
C LEU A 175 22.61 3.30 10.98
N HIS A 176 22.30 4.24 11.88
CA HIS A 176 23.20 5.26 12.39
C HIS A 176 23.94 4.81 13.67
N LEU A 177 23.57 3.67 14.28
CA LEU A 177 24.32 3.09 15.39
C LEU A 177 25.30 2.07 14.80
N SER A 178 26.58 2.46 14.81
CA SER A 178 27.75 1.62 14.48
C SER A 178 27.50 0.12 14.74
N PRO A 179 27.89 -0.80 13.84
CA PRO A 179 27.71 -2.26 13.98
C PRO A 179 28.34 -2.84 15.28
N SER A 180 29.09 -2.03 16.02
CA SER A 180 29.65 -2.32 17.34
C SER A 180 28.68 -2.20 18.52
N LYS A 181 27.45 -1.69 18.36
CA LYS A 181 26.46 -1.63 19.45
C LYS A 181 25.49 -2.82 19.38
N THR A 182 25.69 -3.79 20.27
CA THR A 182 24.87 -5.00 20.43
C THR A 182 23.50 -4.75 21.09
N THR A 183 23.24 -3.53 21.58
CA THR A 183 21.97 -3.19 22.24
C THR A 183 21.00 -2.62 21.22
N LYS A 184 19.90 -3.34 20.96
CA LYS A 184 18.76 -2.84 20.19
C LYS A 184 18.11 -1.70 20.99
N THR A 185 18.03 -0.50 20.41
CA THR A 185 17.37 0.66 21.03
C THR A 185 16.17 1.05 20.18
N MET A 186 15.02 1.30 20.80
CA MET A 186 13.86 1.87 20.12
C MET A 186 14.15 3.35 19.85
N LEU A 187 14.36 3.73 18.59
CA LEU A 187 14.48 5.13 18.20
C LEU A 187 13.16 5.59 17.58
N PRO A 188 12.40 6.50 18.21
CA PRO A 188 11.18 7.03 17.61
C PRO A 188 11.53 7.90 16.40
N VAL A 189 10.88 7.65 15.27
CA VAL A 189 11.12 8.39 14.02
C VAL A 189 9.88 9.15 13.57
N MET A 190 8.70 8.62 13.87
CA MET A 190 7.44 9.22 13.45
C MET A 190 6.35 8.90 14.48
N LYS A 191 5.43 9.84 14.66
CA LYS A 191 4.20 9.61 15.41
C LYS A 191 3.03 10.18 14.63
N ILE A 192 2.00 9.37 14.41
CA ILE A 192 0.75 9.73 13.76
C ILE A 192 -0.32 9.72 14.83
N GLU A 193 -1.04 10.83 14.98
CA GLU A 193 -2.06 11.02 16.02
C GLU A 193 -3.40 11.43 15.41
N ASP A 194 -4.45 11.39 16.23
CA ASP A 194 -5.76 11.92 15.87
C ASP A 194 -5.69 13.37 15.36
N ASN A 195 -6.76 13.80 14.69
CA ASN A 195 -6.91 15.16 14.17
C ASN A 195 -5.80 15.58 13.19
N TYR A 196 -5.29 14.62 12.40
CA TYR A 196 -4.30 14.85 11.35
C TYR A 196 -2.98 15.46 11.86
N GLN A 197 -2.49 15.01 13.01
CA GLN A 197 -1.21 15.45 13.54
C GLN A 197 -0.11 14.40 13.28
N ILE A 198 0.96 14.83 12.62
CA ILE A 198 2.16 14.03 12.41
C ILE A 198 3.33 14.73 13.10
N SER A 199 4.14 13.98 13.84
CA SER A 199 5.46 14.42 14.30
C SER A 199 6.54 13.51 13.72
N TYR A 200 7.70 14.08 13.38
CA TYR A 200 8.75 13.39 12.64
C TYR A 200 10.16 13.80 13.11
N ASP A 201 11.10 12.84 13.09
CA ASP A 201 12.52 13.06 13.38
C ASP A 201 13.35 13.31 12.11
N ILE A 202 13.56 14.59 11.81
CA ILE A 202 14.45 15.05 10.73
C ILE A 202 15.92 14.85 11.10
N THR A 203 16.25 14.94 12.38
CA THR A 203 17.64 14.98 12.84
C THR A 203 18.30 13.60 12.91
N GLY A 204 17.49 12.54 12.93
CA GLY A 204 17.95 11.16 13.09
C GLY A 204 18.38 10.82 14.52
N ASN A 205 17.99 11.62 15.51
CA ASN A 205 18.38 11.44 16.91
C ASN A 205 17.22 11.01 17.84
N GLY A 206 16.03 10.79 17.29
CA GLY A 206 14.83 10.43 18.04
C GLY A 206 13.99 11.60 18.55
N THR A 207 14.36 12.85 18.25
CA THR A 207 13.57 14.02 18.65
C THR A 207 12.50 14.31 17.61
N LEU A 208 11.24 14.06 17.96
CA LEU A 208 10.11 14.33 17.09
C LEU A 208 9.75 15.82 17.09
N SER A 209 9.55 16.39 15.91
CA SER A 209 9.01 17.74 15.70
C SER A 209 7.71 17.66 14.91
N THR A 210 6.75 18.54 15.21
CA THR A 210 5.47 18.59 14.50
C THR A 210 5.68 18.92 13.03
N VAL A 211 5.06 18.13 12.14
CA VAL A 211 4.97 18.39 10.71
C VAL A 211 3.87 19.43 10.50
N GLY A 212 4.24 20.58 9.92
CA GLY A 212 3.27 21.65 9.67
C GLY A 212 2.20 21.22 8.68
N SER A 213 2.60 20.88 7.46
CA SER A 213 1.68 20.51 6.37
C SER A 213 2.11 19.20 5.72
N PHE A 214 1.14 18.39 5.32
CA PHE A 214 1.39 17.17 4.57
C PHE A 214 0.25 16.86 3.60
N SER A 215 0.52 15.95 2.67
CA SER A 215 -0.50 15.36 1.81
C SER A 215 -0.48 13.84 1.93
N TYR A 216 -1.65 13.21 1.77
CA TYR A 216 -1.85 11.78 1.88
C TYR A 216 -2.69 11.25 0.70
N ASN A 217 -2.18 10.22 0.01
CA ASN A 217 -2.87 9.55 -1.09
C ASN A 217 -3.47 8.21 -0.63
N LEU A 218 -4.77 8.01 -0.91
CA LEU A 218 -5.50 6.82 -0.48
C LEU A 218 -5.22 5.58 -1.35
N ASN A 219 -4.68 5.73 -2.57
CA ASN A 219 -4.37 4.61 -3.47
C ASN A 219 -3.09 3.87 -3.09
N MET A 220 -2.09 4.59 -2.61
CA MET A 220 -0.74 4.07 -2.34
C MET A 220 -0.33 4.11 -0.87
N TYR A 221 -1.24 4.55 -0.01
CA TYR A 221 -0.98 4.77 1.41
C TYR A 221 0.26 5.64 1.61
N PHE A 222 0.37 6.67 0.76
CA PHE A 222 1.58 7.47 0.57
C PHE A 222 1.40 8.85 1.17
N PHE A 223 2.26 9.20 2.12
CA PHE A 223 2.33 10.52 2.72
C PHE A 223 3.53 11.26 2.16
N SER A 224 3.39 12.58 1.97
CA SER A 224 4.54 13.42 1.68
C SER A 224 4.44 14.79 2.33
N PHE A 225 5.58 15.31 2.74
CA PHE A 225 5.74 16.65 3.26
C PHE A 225 7.17 17.14 3.04
N THR A 226 7.37 18.45 3.24
CA THR A 226 8.70 19.06 3.16
C THR A 226 9.01 19.69 4.51
N GLU A 227 10.23 19.46 5.00
CA GLU A 227 10.74 20.10 6.21
C GLU A 227 12.15 20.64 5.92
N GLY A 228 12.29 21.97 5.97
CA GLY A 228 13.50 22.65 5.51
C GLY A 228 13.83 22.29 4.05
N ASN A 229 15.05 21.80 3.81
CA ASN A 229 15.51 21.38 2.48
C ASN A 229 15.21 19.91 2.17
N ASN A 230 14.47 19.20 3.01
CA ASN A 230 14.20 17.78 2.83
C ASN A 230 12.77 17.56 2.36
N SER A 231 12.59 16.74 1.34
CA SER A 231 11.30 16.15 0.99
C SER A 231 11.21 14.75 1.58
N ILE A 232 10.16 14.50 2.35
CA ILE A 232 9.91 13.25 3.05
C ILE A 232 8.76 12.55 2.34
N SER A 233 8.92 11.25 2.14
CA SER A 233 7.91 10.36 1.57
C SER A 233 7.78 9.14 2.47
N LEU A 234 6.55 8.80 2.86
CA LEU A 234 6.25 7.68 3.74
C LEU A 234 5.29 6.75 3.00
N ILE A 235 5.72 5.51 2.79
CA ILE A 235 4.87 4.44 2.24
C ILE A 235 4.46 3.54 3.38
N MET A 236 3.17 3.55 3.72
CA MET A 236 2.64 2.80 4.85
C MET A 236 2.19 1.39 4.44
N GLY A 237 2.19 0.48 5.41
CA GLY A 237 1.70 -0.88 5.24
C GLY A 237 1.60 -1.60 6.58
N THR A 238 1.61 -2.93 6.52
CA THR A 238 1.58 -3.81 7.69
C THR A 238 2.88 -4.62 7.78
N ALA A 239 3.25 -5.05 8.97
CA ALA A 239 4.26 -6.08 9.18
C ALA A 239 3.73 -7.06 10.21
N ALA A 240 3.72 -8.37 9.90
CA ALA A 240 3.14 -9.44 10.73
C ALA A 240 3.11 -9.15 12.25
N ALA A 241 4.14 -9.52 13.00
CA ALA A 241 4.23 -9.15 14.41
C ALA A 241 4.70 -7.70 14.61
N GLY A 242 5.25 -7.04 13.59
CA GLY A 242 5.74 -5.65 13.68
C GLY A 242 4.64 -4.57 13.78
N GLY A 243 3.37 -4.95 13.62
CA GLY A 243 2.23 -4.03 13.64
C GLY A 243 2.08 -3.29 12.31
N PHE A 244 2.04 -1.96 12.33
CA PHE A 244 2.12 -1.16 11.10
C PHE A 244 3.58 -0.94 10.72
N ALA A 245 3.84 -0.90 9.42
CA ALA A 245 5.14 -0.65 8.84
C ALA A 245 5.13 0.64 8.03
N CYS A 246 6.29 1.30 7.94
CA CYS A 246 6.50 2.45 7.09
C CYS A 246 7.88 2.36 6.44
N ASN A 247 7.93 2.39 5.11
CA ASN A 247 9.15 2.72 4.40
C ASN A 247 9.23 4.25 4.31
N ASN A 248 10.20 4.80 5.02
CA ASN A 248 10.49 6.22 5.04
C ASN A 248 11.61 6.51 4.05
N MET A 249 11.40 7.51 3.19
CA MET A 249 12.41 8.06 2.29
C MET A 249 12.54 9.56 2.51
N THR A 250 13.76 10.02 2.74
CA THR A 250 14.09 11.45 2.87
C THR A 250 15.05 11.82 1.74
N VAL A 251 14.64 12.79 0.91
CA VAL A 251 15.46 13.35 -0.16
C VAL A 251 15.89 14.75 0.25
N ASN A 252 17.20 14.99 0.34
CA ASN A 252 17.72 16.34 0.52
C ASN A 252 17.74 17.05 -0.84
N ASN A 253 16.96 18.12 -0.99
CA ASN A 253 16.78 18.83 -2.24
C ASN A 253 18.01 19.68 -2.64
N THR A 254 18.95 19.92 -1.74
CA THR A 254 20.19 20.66 -2.01
C THR A 254 21.32 19.73 -2.43
N SER A 255 21.56 18.65 -1.69
CA SER A 255 22.63 17.68 -1.97
C SER A 255 22.19 16.54 -2.90
N HIS A 256 20.89 16.43 -3.19
CA HIS A 256 20.28 15.32 -3.93
C HIS A 256 20.60 13.94 -3.35
N THR A 257 20.78 13.86 -2.03
CA THR A 257 21.04 12.60 -1.31
C THR A 257 19.74 12.00 -0.81
N VAL A 258 19.62 10.68 -0.90
CA VAL A 258 18.46 9.93 -0.42
C VAL A 258 18.86 9.08 0.79
N VAL A 259 18.05 9.13 1.84
CA VAL A 259 18.14 8.26 3.02
C VAL A 259 16.83 7.49 3.14
N SER A 260 16.90 6.17 3.37
CA SER A 260 15.71 5.34 3.62
C SER A 260 15.80 4.66 4.99
N ARG A 261 14.67 4.59 5.68
CA ARG A 261 14.51 3.93 6.99
C ARG A 261 13.30 2.98 6.94
N SER A 262 13.41 1.83 7.60
CA SER A 262 12.29 0.90 7.80
C SER A 262 11.76 1.03 9.22
N LEU A 263 10.52 1.49 9.35
CA LEU A 263 9.89 1.79 10.63
C LEU A 263 8.76 0.81 10.94
N GLN A 264 8.56 0.50 12.22
CA GLN A 264 7.46 -0.33 12.71
C GLN A 264 6.88 0.21 14.01
N THR A 265 5.60 -0.05 14.28
CA THR A 265 4.98 0.30 15.57
C THR A 265 5.42 -0.62 16.70
N ILE A 266 5.74 -1.88 16.39
CA ILE A 266 6.36 -2.84 17.31
C ILE A 266 7.78 -3.15 16.81
N PRO A 267 8.83 -2.49 17.32
CA PRO A 267 10.17 -2.62 16.76
C PRO A 267 10.86 -3.95 17.07
N PHE A 268 10.49 -4.60 18.17
CA PHE A 268 11.13 -5.84 18.64
C PHE A 268 10.10 -6.94 18.92
N PRO A 269 9.35 -7.39 17.90
CA PRO A 269 8.42 -8.49 18.05
C PRO A 269 9.17 -9.77 18.41
N VAL A 270 8.52 -10.64 19.20
CA VAL A 270 9.00 -12.00 19.43
C VAL A 270 8.61 -12.84 18.22
N MET A 271 9.59 -13.13 17.35
CA MET A 271 9.37 -13.91 16.14
C MET A 271 9.47 -15.41 16.43
N ALA A 272 8.64 -16.21 15.75
CA ALA A 272 8.83 -17.66 15.71
C ALA A 272 10.19 -18.03 15.09
N SER A 273 10.63 -19.27 15.32
CA SER A 273 11.87 -19.83 14.73
C SER A 273 11.94 -19.55 13.22
N ASN A 274 13.14 -19.29 12.70
CA ASN A 274 13.37 -19.06 11.26
C ASN A 274 13.19 -20.33 10.41
N GLU A 275 12.86 -21.47 11.01
CA GLU A 275 12.58 -22.71 10.30
C GLU A 275 11.22 -22.62 9.59
N ILE A 276 11.20 -22.95 8.31
CA ILE A 276 9.95 -23.06 7.54
C ILE A 276 9.12 -24.17 8.20
N PRO A 277 7.88 -23.89 8.64
CA PRO A 277 7.08 -24.88 9.34
C PRO A 277 6.75 -26.06 8.42
N SER A 278 6.44 -27.21 9.03
CA SER A 278 5.71 -28.26 8.31
C SER A 278 4.33 -27.70 7.93
N LEU A 279 4.09 -27.52 6.63
CA LEU A 279 2.85 -26.94 6.12
C LEU A 279 1.75 -28.00 6.04
N THR A 280 0.54 -27.62 6.41
CA THR A 280 -0.67 -28.41 6.16
C THR A 280 -1.16 -28.10 4.74
N PRO A 281 -1.16 -29.06 3.79
CA PRO A 281 -1.50 -28.78 2.39
C PRO A 281 -2.87 -28.09 2.24
N GLY A 282 -2.92 -26.97 1.53
CA GLY A 282 -4.15 -26.24 1.18
C GLY A 282 -4.69 -25.30 2.26
N ALA A 283 -4.59 -25.63 3.56
CA ALA A 283 -5.15 -24.80 4.64
C ALA A 283 -4.45 -23.43 4.75
N ALA A 284 -3.15 -23.36 4.50
CA ALA A 284 -2.39 -22.11 4.49
C ALA A 284 -2.87 -21.17 3.37
N LYS A 285 -3.21 -21.71 2.20
CA LYS A 285 -3.76 -20.95 1.06
C LYS A 285 -5.13 -20.36 1.39
N ASP A 286 -5.99 -21.09 2.08
CA ASP A 286 -7.30 -20.60 2.49
C ASP A 286 -7.19 -19.49 3.54
N LEU A 287 -6.30 -19.65 4.52
CA LEU A 287 -6.01 -18.61 5.51
C LEU A 287 -5.33 -17.38 4.86
N ALA A 288 -4.49 -17.58 3.85
CA ALA A 288 -3.80 -16.49 3.14
C ALA A 288 -4.77 -15.49 2.50
N GLN A 289 -5.97 -15.93 2.13
CA GLN A 289 -6.98 -15.02 1.60
C GLN A 289 -7.50 -14.03 2.65
N PHE A 290 -7.24 -14.26 3.94
CA PHE A 290 -7.59 -13.39 5.06
C PHE A 290 -6.38 -12.59 5.57
N SER A 291 -5.30 -12.50 4.79
CA SER A 291 -4.20 -11.60 5.12
C SER A 291 -4.71 -10.20 5.38
N GLY A 292 -4.29 -9.62 6.51
CA GLY A 292 -4.86 -8.39 7.03
C GLY A 292 -4.26 -8.00 8.37
N TYR A 293 -4.45 -6.73 8.73
CA TYR A 293 -4.30 -6.25 10.10
C TYR A 293 -5.70 -6.03 10.69
N TYR A 294 -6.02 -6.75 11.76
CA TYR A 294 -7.32 -6.71 12.43
C TYR A 294 -7.15 -6.05 13.79
N SER A 295 -7.59 -4.80 13.92
CA SER A 295 -7.63 -4.10 15.21
C SER A 295 -8.65 -4.78 16.13
N LEU A 296 -8.30 -4.93 17.42
CA LEU A 296 -9.11 -5.61 18.44
C LEU A 296 -9.46 -4.64 19.58
N PRO A 297 -10.24 -3.58 19.31
CA PRO A 297 -10.51 -2.52 20.28
C PRO A 297 -11.26 -3.00 21.53
N SER A 298 -11.91 -4.17 21.49
CA SER A 298 -12.55 -4.80 22.64
C SER A 298 -11.56 -5.26 23.72
N ILE A 299 -10.27 -5.38 23.39
CA ILE A 299 -9.19 -5.68 24.35
C ILE A 299 -8.55 -4.36 24.81
N THR A 300 -8.01 -3.60 23.86
CA THR A 300 -7.46 -2.25 24.03
C THR A 300 -7.40 -1.58 22.65
N PRO A 301 -7.39 -0.23 22.54
CA PRO A 301 -7.45 0.44 21.24
C PRO A 301 -6.36 0.06 20.24
N LEU A 302 -5.19 -0.36 20.71
CA LEU A 302 -4.04 -0.73 19.87
C LEU A 302 -3.78 -2.25 19.77
N ALA A 303 -4.60 -3.09 20.40
CA ALA A 303 -4.47 -4.54 20.25
C ALA A 303 -4.79 -4.96 18.82
N PHE A 304 -4.14 -6.02 18.35
CA PHE A 304 -4.34 -6.53 17.01
C PHE A 304 -4.08 -8.03 16.90
N ILE A 305 -4.70 -8.62 15.89
CA ILE A 305 -4.20 -9.82 15.24
C ILE A 305 -3.90 -9.49 13.78
N SER A 306 -2.77 -9.97 13.28
CA SER A 306 -2.39 -9.84 11.88
C SER A 306 -2.21 -11.21 11.25
N ILE A 307 -2.57 -11.32 9.98
CA ILE A 307 -2.35 -12.50 9.15
C ILE A 307 -1.48 -12.02 7.97
N GLU A 308 -0.27 -12.51 7.86
CA GLU A 308 0.64 -12.18 6.76
C GLU A 308 1.01 -13.47 6.02
N ALA A 309 0.52 -13.61 4.80
CA ALA A 309 0.83 -14.75 3.96
C ALA A 309 1.93 -14.38 2.96
N GLN A 310 2.82 -15.34 2.73
CA GLN A 310 3.93 -15.23 1.79
C GLN A 310 3.82 -16.41 0.81
N TYR A 311 3.62 -16.10 -0.46
CA TYR A 311 3.64 -17.10 -1.53
C TYR A 311 5.08 -17.44 -1.92
N ILE A 312 5.39 -18.73 -2.03
CA ILE A 312 6.73 -19.22 -2.38
C ILE A 312 6.63 -20.28 -3.48
N ASN A 313 7.07 -19.96 -4.71
CA ASN A 313 7.03 -20.90 -5.84
C ASN A 313 8.25 -21.82 -5.96
N GLY A 314 9.23 -21.68 -5.06
CA GLY A 314 10.44 -22.52 -5.00
C GLY A 314 10.31 -23.78 -4.14
N LEU A 315 9.19 -23.95 -3.42
CA LEU A 315 8.96 -25.02 -2.43
C LEU A 315 7.69 -25.84 -2.72
N GLY A 316 7.18 -25.80 -3.97
CA GLY A 316 5.97 -26.53 -4.36
C GLY A 316 4.70 -25.69 -4.44
N ASP A 317 4.83 -24.38 -4.73
CA ASP A 317 3.70 -23.44 -4.89
C ASP A 317 2.80 -23.37 -3.65
N ASP A 318 3.35 -22.93 -2.51
CA ASP A 318 2.62 -22.87 -1.26
C ASP A 318 2.69 -21.50 -0.58
N TYR A 319 1.85 -21.33 0.44
CA TYR A 319 1.83 -20.17 1.31
C TYR A 319 2.44 -20.52 2.68
N VAL A 320 3.34 -19.66 3.14
CA VAL A 320 3.73 -19.60 4.55
C VAL A 320 2.95 -18.46 5.19
N VAL A 321 2.23 -18.74 6.28
CA VAL A 321 1.41 -17.74 6.97
C VAL A 321 1.98 -17.47 8.35
N MET A 322 2.27 -16.20 8.63
CA MET A 322 2.58 -15.72 9.97
C MET A 322 1.36 -15.03 10.58
N ILE A 323 1.08 -15.36 11.84
CA ILE A 323 0.01 -14.82 12.66
C ILE A 323 0.66 -13.97 13.74
N GLY A 324 0.56 -12.65 13.64
CA GLY A 324 1.04 -11.73 14.67
C GLY A 324 -0.06 -11.42 15.68
N VAL A 325 0.25 -11.45 16.97
CA VAL A 325 -0.70 -11.15 18.04
C VAL A 325 -0.10 -10.11 18.98
N SER A 326 -0.86 -9.04 19.25
CA SER A 326 -0.58 -8.07 20.30
C SER A 326 -1.84 -7.79 21.10
N LEU A 327 -1.76 -7.94 22.42
CA LEU A 327 -2.88 -7.69 23.33
C LEU A 327 -2.81 -6.31 23.99
N ASP A 328 -1.66 -5.65 23.92
CA ASP A 328 -1.38 -4.35 24.55
C ASP A 328 -1.10 -3.22 23.55
N GLY A 329 -0.79 -3.57 22.29
CA GLY A 329 -0.38 -2.63 21.25
C GLY A 329 1.08 -2.15 21.35
N VAL A 330 1.88 -2.76 22.23
CA VAL A 330 3.28 -2.37 22.51
C VAL A 330 4.23 -3.55 22.33
N THR A 331 3.80 -4.74 22.72
CA THR A 331 4.53 -5.99 22.53
C THR A 331 3.75 -6.93 21.62
N SER A 332 4.45 -7.82 20.92
CA SER A 332 3.78 -8.78 20.04
C SER A 332 4.56 -10.08 19.91
N GLN A 333 3.84 -11.11 19.50
CA GLN A 333 4.39 -12.41 19.18
C GLN A 333 3.91 -12.90 17.82
N GLY A 334 4.83 -13.38 16.99
CA GLY A 334 4.55 -14.03 15.73
C GLY A 334 4.52 -15.55 15.87
N PHE A 335 3.51 -16.19 15.29
CA PHE A 335 3.38 -17.64 15.19
C PHE A 335 3.27 -18.03 13.73
N TYR A 336 4.00 -19.04 13.28
CA TYR A 336 3.72 -19.61 11.97
C TYR A 336 2.55 -20.59 12.03
N PHE A 337 1.71 -20.56 11.00
CA PHE A 337 0.68 -21.55 10.81
C PHE A 337 1.31 -22.91 10.46
N ASP A 338 1.09 -23.91 11.32
CA ASP A 338 1.71 -25.23 11.24
C ASP A 338 0.71 -26.38 11.48
N THR A 339 1.20 -27.60 11.57
CA THR A 339 0.40 -28.82 11.77
C THR A 339 -0.32 -28.90 13.13
N THR A 340 -0.02 -28.02 14.08
CA THR A 340 -0.72 -27.93 15.38
C THR A 340 -1.95 -27.03 15.32
N MET A 341 -2.14 -26.33 14.20
CA MET A 341 -3.22 -25.38 13.95
C MET A 341 -4.14 -25.91 12.85
N SER A 342 -5.36 -25.36 12.79
CA SER A 342 -6.30 -25.68 11.72
C SER A 342 -7.04 -24.45 11.22
N PHE A 343 -7.33 -24.41 9.93
CA PHE A 343 -8.23 -23.44 9.32
C PHE A 343 -9.29 -24.18 8.50
N VAL A 344 -10.51 -24.25 9.02
CA VAL A 344 -11.62 -25.00 8.42
C VAL A 344 -12.87 -24.15 8.49
N GLU A 345 -13.62 -24.03 7.38
CA GLU A 345 -14.85 -23.23 7.31
C GLU A 345 -14.67 -21.81 7.86
N ASN A 346 -13.59 -21.15 7.43
CA ASN A 346 -13.16 -19.81 7.88
C ASN A 346 -12.85 -19.69 9.38
N LYS A 347 -12.65 -20.81 10.08
CA LYS A 347 -12.33 -20.83 11.52
C LYS A 347 -10.88 -21.23 11.75
N LEU A 348 -10.09 -20.29 12.25
CA LEU A 348 -8.74 -20.53 12.76
C LEU A 348 -8.80 -21.07 14.19
N THR A 349 -8.10 -22.17 14.45
CA THR A 349 -7.93 -22.74 15.78
C THR A 349 -6.45 -22.96 16.06
N MET A 350 -5.94 -22.35 17.15
CA MET A 350 -4.58 -22.52 17.65
C MET A 350 -4.65 -22.97 19.12
N PRO A 351 -4.75 -24.28 19.40
CA PRO A 351 -5.01 -24.78 20.75
C PRO A 351 -3.95 -24.37 21.78
N ASN A 352 -2.68 -24.41 21.38
CA ASN A 352 -1.55 -24.09 22.26
C ASN A 352 -1.53 -22.63 22.71
N GLN A 353 -2.11 -21.72 21.91
CA GLN A 353 -2.21 -20.28 22.21
C GLN A 353 -3.59 -19.90 22.75
N ALA A 354 -4.53 -20.85 22.88
CA ALA A 354 -5.93 -20.58 23.21
C ALA A 354 -6.57 -19.52 22.27
N ILE A 355 -6.33 -19.64 20.96
CA ILE A 355 -6.94 -18.78 19.93
C ILE A 355 -7.98 -19.57 19.15
N THR A 356 -9.16 -19.00 19.00
CA THR A 356 -10.22 -19.53 18.14
C THR A 356 -10.96 -18.35 17.51
N LEU A 357 -10.82 -18.19 16.20
CA LEU A 357 -11.32 -17.03 15.48
C LEU A 357 -12.08 -17.46 14.23
N THR A 358 -13.28 -16.93 14.06
CA THR A 358 -14.06 -17.08 12.83
C THR A 358 -13.90 -15.82 11.99
N PHE A 359 -13.49 -16.01 10.76
CA PHE A 359 -13.34 -14.94 9.77
C PHE A 359 -14.58 -14.87 8.88
N ASN A 360 -14.93 -13.66 8.46
CA ASN A 360 -16.01 -13.42 7.52
C ASN A 360 -15.56 -12.45 6.43
N LYS A 361 -15.81 -12.79 5.16
CA LYS A 361 -15.56 -11.91 4.02
C LYS A 361 -16.85 -11.27 3.55
N ALA A 362 -16.99 -9.99 3.84
CA ALA A 362 -18.10 -9.18 3.36
C ALA A 362 -17.67 -7.72 3.45
N TYR A 363 -17.98 -6.94 2.43
CA TYR A 363 -17.79 -5.50 2.50
C TYR A 363 -18.77 -4.91 3.51
N ASP A 364 -18.26 -4.27 4.55
CA ASP A 364 -19.05 -3.52 5.50
C ASP A 364 -18.93 -2.01 5.19
N PRO A 365 -19.99 -1.37 4.67
CA PRO A 365 -19.93 0.05 4.33
C PRO A 365 -19.77 0.98 5.55
N ALA A 366 -20.16 0.54 6.75
CA ALA A 366 -20.04 1.37 7.96
C ALA A 366 -18.57 1.53 8.39
N ASN A 367 -17.81 0.44 8.32
CA ASN A 367 -16.39 0.42 8.66
C ASN A 367 -15.46 0.48 7.44
N ARG A 368 -16.02 0.42 6.22
CA ARG A 368 -15.31 0.30 4.93
C ARG A 368 -14.34 -0.89 4.91
N SER A 369 -14.67 -1.94 5.63
CA SER A 369 -13.83 -3.11 5.83
C SER A 369 -14.19 -4.22 4.86
N LEU A 370 -13.22 -5.08 4.56
CA LEU A 370 -13.36 -6.18 3.60
C LEU A 370 -13.56 -7.54 4.26
N ALA A 371 -13.02 -7.67 5.46
CA ALA A 371 -13.15 -8.86 6.27
C ALA A 371 -13.22 -8.49 7.76
N SER A 372 -13.91 -9.33 8.51
CA SER A 372 -14.02 -9.24 9.96
C SER A 372 -13.62 -10.55 10.62
N VAL A 373 -13.29 -10.45 11.90
CA VAL A 373 -12.94 -11.59 12.75
C VAL A 373 -13.70 -11.50 14.06
N ALA A 374 -14.12 -12.64 14.59
CA ALA A 374 -14.73 -12.74 15.91
C ALA A 374 -14.33 -14.03 16.63
N GLY A 375 -14.19 -13.98 17.96
CA GLY A 375 -13.97 -15.18 18.77
C GLY A 375 -13.18 -14.94 20.06
N THR A 376 -12.19 -15.80 20.31
CA THR A 376 -11.36 -15.79 21.51
C THR A 376 -9.88 -15.69 21.14
N VAL A 377 -9.15 -14.82 21.83
CA VAL A 377 -7.69 -14.66 21.68
C VAL A 377 -7.05 -14.72 23.06
N MET A 378 -6.24 -15.75 23.33
CA MET A 378 -5.41 -15.87 24.54
C MET A 378 -6.20 -15.61 25.85
N GLY A 379 -7.43 -16.12 25.93
CA GLY A 379 -8.30 -15.96 27.11
C GLY A 379 -9.26 -14.75 27.07
N HIS A 380 -9.10 -13.82 26.13
CA HIS A 380 -10.09 -12.77 25.88
C HIS A 380 -11.22 -13.32 25.02
N ASN A 381 -12.44 -13.33 25.55
CA ASN A 381 -13.64 -13.82 24.84
C ASN A 381 -14.39 -12.68 24.15
N ASN A 382 -15.19 -13.01 23.13
CA ASN A 382 -16.01 -12.05 22.36
C ASN A 382 -15.19 -10.92 21.72
N VAL A 383 -13.96 -11.24 21.33
CA VAL A 383 -13.11 -10.32 20.59
C VAL A 383 -13.72 -10.14 19.20
N THR A 384 -13.76 -8.90 18.74
CA THR A 384 -14.14 -8.56 17.37
C THR A 384 -13.11 -7.62 16.76
N GLY A 385 -12.92 -7.76 15.46
CA GLY A 385 -12.03 -6.91 14.68
C GLY A 385 -12.38 -6.92 13.21
N TYR A 386 -11.78 -6.00 12.47
CA TYR A 386 -11.93 -5.91 11.03
C TYR A 386 -10.64 -5.43 10.38
N THR A 387 -10.51 -5.68 9.09
CA THR A 387 -9.37 -5.20 8.31
C THR A 387 -9.83 -4.41 7.08
N LEU A 388 -9.08 -3.35 6.79
CA LEU A 388 -9.22 -2.53 5.60
C LEU A 388 -8.27 -2.98 4.49
N PHE A 389 -7.30 -3.85 4.81
CA PHE A 389 -6.28 -4.31 3.89
C PHE A 389 -6.79 -5.47 3.05
N ASN A 390 -6.28 -5.56 1.82
CA ASN A 390 -6.59 -6.63 0.89
C ASN A 390 -5.29 -7.24 0.35
N PRO A 391 -5.12 -8.57 0.35
CA PRO A 391 -4.03 -9.17 -0.40
C PRO A 391 -4.25 -8.94 -1.90
N VAL A 392 -3.24 -8.36 -2.57
CA VAL A 392 -3.27 -8.11 -4.01
C VAL A 392 -2.46 -9.18 -4.75
N PRO A 393 -3.05 -9.91 -5.72
CA PRO A 393 -2.32 -10.89 -6.51
C PRO A 393 -1.28 -10.19 -7.39
N LEU A 394 -0.14 -10.84 -7.63
CA LEU A 394 0.95 -10.22 -8.39
C LEU A 394 0.50 -9.86 -9.82
N SER A 395 -0.37 -10.66 -10.44
CA SER A 395 -0.99 -10.39 -11.74
C SER A 395 -1.78 -9.08 -11.83
N ALA A 396 -2.18 -8.48 -10.71
CA ALA A 396 -2.79 -7.15 -10.68
C ALA A 396 -1.84 -6.05 -11.21
N PHE A 397 -0.52 -6.28 -11.11
CA PHE A 397 0.52 -5.41 -11.62
C PHE A 397 0.96 -5.77 -13.05
N GLY A 398 0.24 -6.70 -13.70
CA GLY A 398 0.44 -7.09 -15.09
C GLY A 398 -0.05 -6.06 -16.10
N GLY A 399 0.03 -6.41 -17.40
CA GLY A 399 -0.36 -5.55 -18.52
C GLY A 399 0.81 -5.24 -19.44
N VAL A 400 1.08 -3.96 -19.65
CA VAL A 400 2.25 -3.52 -20.44
C VAL A 400 3.54 -3.63 -19.62
N PRO A 401 4.70 -3.93 -20.25
CA PRO A 401 5.98 -3.92 -19.54
C PRO A 401 6.27 -2.58 -18.88
N MET A 402 6.50 -2.59 -17.57
CA MET A 402 6.99 -1.42 -16.86
C MET A 402 8.43 -1.13 -17.29
N THR A 403 8.71 0.10 -17.67
CA THR A 403 10.02 0.49 -18.22
C THR A 403 10.53 1.73 -17.50
N ASN A 404 11.84 1.88 -17.36
CA ASN A 404 12.47 3.13 -16.88
C ASN A 404 13.10 3.92 -18.03
N LYS A 405 13.57 5.13 -17.78
CA LYS A 405 14.23 5.97 -18.80
C LYS A 405 15.48 5.34 -19.41
N GLN A 406 16.15 4.45 -18.69
CA GLN A 406 17.33 3.71 -19.15
C GLN A 406 16.97 2.48 -19.99
N GLY A 407 15.68 2.18 -20.17
CA GLY A 407 15.19 1.05 -20.95
C GLY A 407 15.16 -0.28 -20.20
N VAL A 408 15.39 -0.28 -18.88
CA VAL A 408 15.19 -1.46 -18.01
C VAL A 408 13.71 -1.81 -18.01
N LYS A 409 13.41 -3.09 -18.24
CA LYS A 409 12.03 -3.59 -18.34
C LYS A 409 11.72 -4.60 -17.26
N LEU A 410 10.55 -4.46 -16.67
CA LEU A 410 9.93 -5.40 -15.76
C LEU A 410 8.57 -5.83 -16.34
N THR A 411 8.34 -7.13 -16.43
CA THR A 411 7.07 -7.70 -16.88
C THR A 411 6.58 -8.70 -15.84
N VAL A 412 5.38 -8.45 -15.32
CA VAL A 412 4.65 -9.45 -14.53
C VAL A 412 3.87 -10.33 -15.51
N VAL A 413 4.20 -11.62 -15.55
CA VAL A 413 3.61 -12.57 -16.51
C VAL A 413 2.34 -13.19 -15.93
N ASN A 414 2.40 -13.62 -14.67
CA ASN A 414 1.30 -14.19 -13.90
C ASN A 414 1.61 -14.08 -12.40
N ASP A 415 0.78 -14.68 -11.55
CA ASP A 415 0.95 -14.61 -10.08
C ASP A 415 2.27 -15.23 -9.57
N ASN A 416 2.94 -16.02 -10.40
CA ASN A 416 4.07 -16.85 -10.01
C ASN A 416 5.34 -16.50 -10.80
N GLU A 417 5.28 -15.55 -11.74
CA GLU A 417 6.33 -15.35 -12.72
C GLU A 417 6.52 -13.87 -13.07
N VAL A 418 7.78 -13.44 -12.97
CA VAL A 418 8.23 -12.09 -13.33
C VAL A 418 9.48 -12.19 -14.19
N VAL A 419 9.56 -11.31 -15.19
CA VAL A 419 10.73 -11.14 -16.06
C VAL A 419 11.30 -9.75 -15.86
N TYR A 420 12.56 -9.67 -15.42
CA TYR A 420 13.26 -8.40 -15.16
C TYR A 420 14.53 -8.30 -15.99
N ALA A 421 14.47 -7.57 -17.10
CA ALA A 421 15.57 -7.34 -18.01
C ALA A 421 16.38 -6.10 -17.59
N GLY A 422 16.89 -6.10 -16.36
CA GLY A 422 17.68 -5.00 -15.78
C GLY A 422 19.16 -5.05 -16.14
N THR A 423 19.82 -6.18 -15.90
CA THR A 423 21.29 -6.29 -16.03
C THR A 423 21.77 -7.77 -16.02
N GLN A 424 21.31 -8.58 -16.99
CA GLN A 424 21.66 -10.01 -17.24
C GLN A 424 20.66 -11.10 -16.79
N ILE A 425 19.42 -10.76 -16.44
CA ILE A 425 18.34 -11.75 -16.27
C ILE A 425 17.37 -11.61 -17.44
N THR A 426 17.49 -12.47 -18.46
CA THR A 426 16.50 -12.60 -19.55
C THR A 426 15.59 -13.82 -19.38
N THR A 427 15.81 -14.57 -18.30
CA THR A 427 15.02 -15.75 -17.93
C THR A 427 14.01 -15.40 -16.84
N PRO A 428 12.81 -16.01 -16.86
CA PRO A 428 11.85 -15.85 -15.78
C PRO A 428 12.44 -16.12 -14.40
N MET A 429 12.13 -15.25 -13.43
CA MET A 429 12.49 -15.45 -12.03
C MET A 429 11.70 -16.63 -11.47
N LYS A 430 12.39 -17.75 -11.22
CA LYS A 430 11.84 -18.93 -10.53
C LYS A 430 12.28 -18.92 -9.07
N SER A 431 11.45 -19.43 -8.17
CA SER A 431 11.66 -19.31 -6.71
C SER A 431 11.58 -17.86 -6.22
N ILE A 432 10.43 -17.21 -6.45
CA ILE A 432 10.08 -15.92 -5.86
C ILE A 432 9.44 -16.12 -4.48
N LEU A 433 9.61 -15.13 -3.61
CA LEU A 433 8.78 -14.92 -2.42
C LEU A 433 7.93 -13.68 -2.68
N TYR A 434 6.61 -13.77 -2.58
CA TYR A 434 5.71 -12.64 -2.75
C TYR A 434 4.81 -12.47 -1.52
N VAL A 435 4.71 -11.24 -1.01
CA VAL A 435 3.88 -10.86 0.14
C VAL A 435 2.69 -10.04 -0.38
N PRO A 436 1.51 -10.64 -0.63
CA PRO A 436 0.40 -9.99 -1.33
C PRO A 436 -0.18 -8.78 -0.61
N ILE A 437 -0.11 -8.72 0.72
CA ILE A 437 -0.62 -7.57 1.49
C ILE A 437 0.33 -6.36 1.48
N MET A 438 1.61 -6.58 1.17
CA MET A 438 2.63 -5.52 1.11
C MET A 438 3.04 -5.14 -0.31
N TYR A 439 2.64 -5.93 -1.31
CA TYR A 439 3.03 -5.78 -2.71
C TYR A 439 4.55 -5.90 -2.90
N ILE A 440 5.20 -6.71 -2.05
CA ILE A 440 6.64 -6.92 -2.06
C ILE A 440 6.95 -8.29 -2.62
N LEU A 441 7.81 -8.33 -3.64
CA LEU A 441 8.43 -9.55 -4.14
C LEU A 441 9.92 -9.54 -3.82
N ALA A 442 10.44 -10.69 -3.39
CA ALA A 442 11.85 -10.91 -3.14
C ALA A 442 12.35 -12.08 -4.00
N TYR A 443 13.55 -11.93 -4.54
CA TYR A 443 14.20 -12.93 -5.40
C TYR A 443 15.71 -13.04 -5.12
N PRO A 444 16.26 -14.26 -5.04
CA PRO A 444 15.55 -15.52 -4.88
C PRO A 444 14.79 -15.60 -3.54
N SER A 445 13.83 -16.53 -3.41
CA SER A 445 12.98 -16.71 -2.23
C SER A 445 13.77 -17.02 -0.95
N THR A 446 15.00 -17.54 -1.11
CA THR A 446 15.94 -17.81 -0.02
C THR A 446 17.16 -16.92 -0.20
N ASN A 447 17.50 -16.12 0.82
CA ASN A 447 18.57 -15.11 0.76
C ASN A 447 18.40 -14.14 -0.41
N PRO A 448 17.32 -13.34 -0.42
CA PRO A 448 16.99 -12.46 -1.54
C PRO A 448 18.07 -11.39 -1.76
N THR A 449 18.41 -11.18 -3.04
CA THR A 449 19.33 -10.13 -3.50
C THR A 449 18.63 -9.04 -4.30
N THR A 450 17.36 -9.26 -4.63
CA THR A 450 16.50 -8.33 -5.34
C THR A 450 15.17 -8.24 -4.61
N VAL A 451 14.72 -7.02 -4.34
CA VAL A 451 13.42 -6.71 -3.73
C VAL A 451 12.69 -5.76 -4.66
N MET A 452 11.43 -6.08 -4.94
CA MET A 452 10.54 -5.33 -5.82
C MET A 452 9.31 -4.89 -5.02
N SER A 453 9.07 -3.59 -4.94
CA SER A 453 7.87 -3.01 -4.32
C SER A 453 6.96 -2.48 -5.41
N PHE A 454 5.80 -3.12 -5.59
CA PHE A 454 4.83 -2.76 -6.61
C PHE A 454 3.83 -1.71 -6.11
N GLY A 455 3.20 -0.99 -7.05
CA GLY A 455 2.23 0.05 -6.75
C GLY A 455 1.74 0.77 -8.01
N THR A 456 1.25 2.00 -7.83
CA THR A 456 0.82 2.91 -8.90
C THR A 456 1.37 4.33 -8.69
N ASP A 457 1.92 4.98 -9.69
CA ASP A 457 2.43 6.36 -9.61
C ASP A 457 1.53 7.33 -10.40
N GLY A 458 0.29 7.47 -9.92
CA GLY A 458 -0.76 8.30 -10.50
C GLY A 458 -0.88 8.17 -12.03
N LYS A 459 -0.55 9.24 -12.78
CA LYS A 459 -0.64 9.22 -14.25
C LYS A 459 0.29 8.19 -14.92
N ARG A 460 1.34 7.73 -14.24
CA ARG A 460 2.26 6.72 -14.79
C ARG A 460 1.73 5.30 -14.74
N GLY A 461 0.58 5.08 -14.09
CA GLY A 461 -0.04 3.77 -13.92
C GLY A 461 0.78 2.88 -12.98
N ASN A 462 0.77 1.56 -13.23
CA ASN A 462 1.56 0.60 -12.45
C ASN A 462 3.05 1.00 -12.41
N THR A 463 3.65 0.86 -11.24
CA THR A 463 5.06 1.16 -10.97
C THR A 463 5.69 0.07 -10.12
N CYS A 464 7.02 -0.03 -10.20
CA CYS A 464 7.80 -0.88 -9.32
C CYS A 464 9.11 -0.22 -8.93
N ILE A 465 9.38 -0.15 -7.63
CA ILE A 465 10.67 0.22 -7.05
C ILE A 465 11.48 -1.08 -6.87
N ILE A 466 12.62 -1.15 -7.52
CA ILE A 466 13.49 -2.34 -7.55
C ILE A 466 14.76 -1.99 -6.82
N THR A 467 15.04 -2.71 -5.75
CA THR A 467 16.30 -2.62 -4.99
C THR A 467 17.09 -3.91 -5.23
N ASP A 468 18.28 -3.79 -5.78
CA ASP A 468 19.20 -4.91 -5.96
C ASP A 468 20.64 -4.52 -5.58
N ASN A 469 21.59 -5.45 -5.75
CA ASN A 469 23.01 -5.23 -5.45
C ASN A 469 23.65 -4.06 -6.23
N ASN A 470 23.03 -3.63 -7.34
CA ASN A 470 23.51 -2.54 -8.18
C ASN A 470 22.86 -1.20 -7.83
N GLY A 471 21.82 -1.17 -6.99
CA GLY A 471 21.19 0.06 -6.51
C GLY A 471 19.66 0.03 -6.54
N ILE A 472 19.06 1.21 -6.63
CA ILE A 472 17.61 1.42 -6.69
C ILE A 472 17.22 1.89 -8.10
N TYR A 473 16.26 1.19 -8.71
CA TYR A 473 15.64 1.51 -9.99
C TYR A 473 14.13 1.69 -9.81
N VAL A 474 13.52 2.51 -10.64
CA VAL A 474 12.05 2.66 -10.67
C VAL A 474 11.58 2.44 -12.10
N THR A 475 10.57 1.61 -12.29
CA THR A 475 9.97 1.30 -13.61
C THR A 475 8.50 1.65 -13.61
N TYR A 476 7.97 2.09 -14.76
CA TYR A 476 6.61 2.60 -14.89
C TYR A 476 5.91 2.02 -16.12
N ALA A 477 4.59 1.80 -16.03
CA ALA A 477 3.78 1.40 -17.18
C ALA A 477 3.76 2.47 -18.27
N ILE A 478 3.75 3.76 -17.89
CA ILE A 478 3.84 4.91 -18.79
C ILE A 478 5.10 5.73 -18.47
N PRO A 479 6.29 5.37 -19.00
CA PRO A 479 7.57 5.98 -18.62
C PRO A 479 7.76 7.42 -19.10
N ASN A 480 7.10 7.79 -20.20
CA ASN A 480 7.25 9.11 -20.83
C ASN A 480 6.33 10.16 -20.22
N GLU A 481 5.46 9.78 -19.29
CA GLU A 481 4.61 10.75 -18.61
C GLU A 481 5.50 11.59 -17.67
N SER A 482 5.64 12.86 -17.99
CA SER A 482 6.38 13.81 -17.15
C SER A 482 5.59 14.10 -15.87
N ALA A 483 6.32 14.35 -14.78
CA ALA A 483 5.74 14.85 -13.53
C ALA A 483 5.21 16.31 -13.64
N ASN A 484 4.96 16.77 -14.88
CA ASN A 484 4.63 18.14 -15.25
C ASN A 484 3.57 18.73 -14.37
#